data_AF-A0A1G8XTT3-F1
#
_entry.id   AF-A0A1G8XTT3-F1
#
_cell.length_a   1.000
_cell.length_b   1.000
_cell.length_c   1.000
_cell.angle_alpha   90.00
_cell.angle_beta   90.00
_cell.angle_gamma   90.00
#
_symmetry.space_group_name_H-M   'P 1'
#
loop_
_entity.id
_entity.type
_entity.pdbx_description
1 polymer ?
#
loop_
_entity_poly.entity_id
_entity_poly.type
_entity_poly.pdbx_seq_one_letter_code
_entity_poly.pdbx_strand_id
1 'polypeptide(L)'
;MEDQFSHQDSAMRLNEIAIDYLRQSAKWSFFLSILGFIGIGLMLLAAVFISSIMGMANPNSGLGNSELSMFSAMPGILSGVYILLAVLYAFPVYYLYKYSTGIKTALLVRDENLLTASLGYLKSHHKFIGIMAIVLMVVYLLILVGVVVAAVAFGGSH
;
A
#
# COMPACT_ATOMS: atom_id res chain seq x y z
N MET A 1 4.64 -44.90 -37.20
CA MET A 1 5.74 -44.71 -36.23
C MET A 1 6.46 -43.47 -36.71
N GLU A 2 6.07 -42.25 -36.37
CA GLU A 2 5.73 -41.72 -35.06
C GLU A 2 4.31 -41.15 -35.00
N ASP A 3 3.52 -41.62 -34.04
CA ASP A 3 2.27 -40.97 -33.69
C ASP A 3 2.56 -39.58 -33.13
N GLN A 4 1.92 -38.59 -33.72
CA GLN A 4 1.90 -37.22 -33.27
C GLN A 4 1.37 -37.18 -31.83
N PHE A 5 2.28 -37.06 -30.86
CA PHE A 5 1.95 -36.54 -29.54
C PHE A 5 1.57 -35.06 -29.69
N SER A 6 0.38 -34.80 -30.21
CA SER A 6 -0.30 -33.53 -29.97
C SER A 6 -0.68 -33.55 -28.49
N HIS A 7 0.22 -33.06 -27.63
CA HIS A 7 -0.18 -32.49 -26.36
C HIS A 7 -1.11 -31.33 -26.71
N GLN A 8 -2.40 -31.64 -26.83
CA GLN A 8 -3.44 -30.65 -26.85
C GLN A 8 -3.38 -30.05 -25.46
N ASP A 9 -2.56 -29.01 -25.30
CA ASP A 9 -2.56 -28.12 -24.14
C ASP A 9 -4.02 -27.71 -23.97
N SER A 10 -4.73 -28.44 -23.11
CA SER A 10 -6.12 -28.14 -22.78
C SER A 10 -6.04 -26.83 -22.05
N ALA A 11 -6.13 -25.74 -22.81
CA ALA A 11 -6.11 -24.39 -22.27
C ALA A 11 -7.13 -24.35 -21.14
N MET A 12 -6.65 -24.10 -19.93
CA MET A 12 -7.47 -24.16 -18.73
C MET A 12 -8.60 -23.14 -18.86
N ARG A 13 -9.83 -23.62 -19.03
CA ARG A 13 -11.01 -22.76 -19.14
C ARG A 13 -11.52 -22.44 -17.74
N LEU A 14 -11.86 -21.19 -17.49
CA LEU A 14 -12.50 -20.80 -16.24
C LEU A 14 -13.92 -21.38 -16.19
N ASN A 15 -14.23 -22.09 -15.11
CA ASN A 15 -15.61 -22.50 -14.84
C ASN A 15 -16.43 -21.33 -14.26
N GLU A 16 -17.74 -21.49 -14.21
CA GLU A 16 -18.67 -20.46 -13.71
C GLU A 16 -18.37 -20.06 -12.25
N ILE A 17 -17.90 -21.00 -11.42
CA ILE A 17 -17.54 -20.74 -10.02
C ILE A 17 -16.33 -19.80 -9.93
N ALA A 18 -15.30 -20.05 -10.73
CA ALA A 18 -14.09 -19.22 -10.78
C ALA A 18 -14.42 -17.82 -11.29
N ILE A 19 -15.31 -17.69 -12.27
CA ILE A 19 -15.81 -16.41 -12.76
C ILE A 19 -16.53 -15.64 -11.65
N ASP A 20 -17.37 -16.31 -10.87
CA ASP A 20 -18.08 -15.66 -9.78
C ASP A 20 -17.11 -15.19 -8.67
N TYR A 21 -16.11 -16.01 -8.31
CA TYR A 21 -15.06 -15.59 -7.36
C TYR A 21 -14.25 -14.40 -7.86
N LEU A 22 -13.87 -14.37 -9.14
CA LEU A 22 -13.20 -13.21 -9.72
C LEU A 22 -14.07 -11.97 -9.66
N ARG A 23 -15.38 -12.10 -9.93
CA ARG A 23 -16.34 -10.99 -9.83
C ARG A 23 -16.49 -10.50 -8.39
N GLN A 24 -16.57 -11.40 -7.41
CA GLN A 24 -16.65 -11.04 -6.00
C GLN A 24 -15.34 -10.39 -5.52
N SER A 25 -14.20 -10.97 -5.85
CA SER A 25 -12.87 -10.42 -5.56
C SER A 25 -12.71 -9.01 -6.15
N ALA A 26 -13.15 -8.80 -7.39
CA ALA A 26 -13.13 -7.50 -8.03
C ALA A 26 -14.01 -6.48 -7.30
N LYS A 27 -15.21 -6.86 -6.82
CA LYS A 27 -16.09 -5.97 -6.03
C LYS A 27 -15.42 -5.53 -4.72
N TRP A 28 -14.85 -6.46 -3.96
CA TRP A 28 -14.15 -6.15 -2.70
C TRP A 28 -12.89 -5.32 -2.94
N SER A 29 -12.12 -5.65 -3.98
CA SER A 29 -10.93 -4.89 -4.37
C SER A 29 -11.29 -3.45 -4.77
N PHE A 30 -12.44 -3.23 -5.41
CA PHE A 30 -12.95 -1.88 -5.70
C PHE A 30 -13.17 -1.08 -4.43
N PHE A 31 -13.90 -1.69 -3.49
CA PHE A 31 -14.25 -1.07 -2.21
C PHE A 31 -12.99 -0.70 -1.41
N LEU A 32 -12.04 -1.63 -1.30
CA LEU A 32 -10.75 -1.40 -0.65
C LEU A 32 -9.94 -0.29 -1.34
N SER A 33 -10.02 -0.19 -2.66
CA SER A 33 -9.35 0.88 -3.41
C SER A 33 -9.92 2.25 -3.06
N ILE A 34 -11.25 2.37 -3.01
CA ILE A 34 -11.93 3.62 -2.62
C ILE A 34 -11.56 3.98 -1.19
N LEU A 35 -11.63 3.01 -0.27
CA LEU A 35 -11.26 3.21 1.14
C LEU A 35 -9.80 3.67 1.27
N GLY A 36 -8.88 3.09 0.49
CA GLY A 36 -7.48 3.47 0.46
C GLY A 36 -7.25 4.90 -0.02
N PHE A 37 -7.91 5.31 -1.11
CA PHE A 37 -7.83 6.69 -1.60
C PHE A 37 -8.40 7.70 -0.60
N ILE A 38 -9.55 7.39 0.02
CA ILE A 38 -10.14 8.22 1.07
C ILE A 38 -9.20 8.30 2.27
N GLY A 39 -8.61 7.18 2.69
CA GLY A 39 -7.65 7.14 3.80
C GLY A 39 -6.44 8.03 3.56
N ILE A 40 -5.84 7.97 2.36
CA ILE A 40 -4.72 8.83 1.97
C ILE A 40 -5.15 10.31 1.95
N GLY A 41 -6.32 10.62 1.37
CA GLY A 41 -6.86 11.97 1.34
C GLY A 41 -7.12 12.56 2.72
N LEU A 42 -7.72 11.78 3.62
CA LEU A 42 -7.94 12.17 5.01
C LEU A 42 -6.62 12.34 5.78
N MET A 43 -5.61 11.51 5.52
CA MET A 43 -4.29 11.67 6.13
C MET A 43 -3.63 13.00 5.72
N LEU A 44 -3.68 13.36 4.43
CA LEU A 44 -3.13 14.63 3.95
C LEU A 44 -3.90 15.82 4.54
N LEU A 45 -5.24 15.71 4.60
CA LEU A 45 -6.08 16.73 5.20
C LEU A 45 -5.73 16.92 6.69
N ALA A 46 -5.68 15.83 7.46
CA ALA A 46 -5.32 15.83 8.88
C ALA A 46 -3.93 16.43 9.12
N ALA A 47 -2.94 16.10 8.28
CA ALA A 47 -1.59 16.65 8.39
C ALA A 47 -1.57 18.19 8.25
N VAL A 48 -2.33 18.76 7.30
CA VAL A 48 -2.44 20.21 7.12
C VAL A 48 -3.17 20.86 8.30
N PHE A 49 -4.29 20.27 8.76
CA PHE A 49 -5.04 20.79 9.91
C PHE A 49 -4.20 20.80 11.20
N ILE A 50 -3.50 19.70 11.50
CA ILE A 50 -2.62 19.61 12.68
C ILE A 50 -1.48 20.62 12.56
N SER A 51 -0.85 20.75 11.39
CA SER A 51 0.22 21.72 11.16
C SER A 51 -0.25 23.17 11.35
N SER A 52 -1.46 23.50 10.88
CA SER A 52 -2.05 24.83 11.05
C SER A 52 -2.37 25.15 12.51
N ILE A 53 -2.89 24.19 13.27
CA ILE A 53 -3.22 24.38 14.69
C ILE A 53 -1.92 24.50 15.52
N MET A 54 -0.93 23.65 15.25
CA MET A 54 0.36 23.70 15.95
C MET A 54 1.16 24.96 15.59
N GLY A 55 1.05 25.49 14.38
CA GLY A 55 1.68 26.76 13.99
C GLY A 55 1.11 28.00 14.71
N MET A 56 -0.10 27.88 15.26
CA MET A 56 -0.72 28.91 16.11
C MET A 56 -0.45 28.69 17.61
N ALA A 57 -0.09 27.47 18.02
CA ALA A 57 0.26 27.13 19.39
C ALA A 57 1.74 27.46 19.66
N ASN A 58 1.98 28.17 20.76
CA ASN A 58 3.30 28.65 21.15
C ASN A 58 4.34 27.50 21.19
N PRO A 59 5.52 27.60 20.55
CA PRO A 59 6.51 26.51 20.47
C PRO A 59 7.03 26.00 21.83
N ASN A 60 6.70 26.69 22.93
CA ASN A 60 7.04 26.27 24.31
C ASN A 60 5.97 25.41 25.00
N SER A 61 4.79 25.17 24.41
CA SER A 61 3.83 24.25 25.00
C SER A 61 4.22 22.82 24.62
N GLY A 62 4.98 22.14 25.49
CA GLY A 62 5.39 20.73 25.40
C GLY A 62 4.22 19.74 25.49
N LEU A 63 3.17 19.98 24.72
CA LEU A 63 1.89 19.28 24.72
C LEU A 63 1.61 18.59 23.37
N GLY A 64 2.66 18.33 22.60
CA GLY A 64 2.64 17.33 21.53
C GLY A 64 3.48 16.16 22.01
N ASN A 65 2.89 14.97 22.10
CA ASN A 65 3.59 13.71 22.37
C ASN A 65 4.96 13.71 21.67
N SER A 66 6.00 13.27 22.38
CA SER A 66 7.41 13.36 21.96
C SER A 66 7.69 12.82 20.53
N GLU A 67 6.85 11.93 20.01
CA GLU A 67 6.91 11.45 18.62
C GLU A 67 6.45 12.49 17.58
N LEU A 68 5.48 13.35 17.93
CA LEU A 68 4.97 14.44 17.10
C LEU A 68 5.76 15.75 17.31
N SER A 69 6.37 15.93 18.48
CA SER A 69 7.26 17.06 18.79
C SER A 69 8.60 17.00 18.02
N MET A 70 9.13 15.79 17.76
CA MET A 70 10.28 15.65 16.84
C MET A 70 9.95 16.06 15.40
N PHE A 71 8.66 16.01 15.04
CA PHE A 71 8.14 16.34 13.70
C PHE A 71 7.91 17.84 13.49
N SER A 72 7.80 18.63 14.56
CA SER A 72 7.58 20.08 14.49
C SER A 72 8.86 20.90 14.25
N ALA A 73 10.05 20.30 14.42
CA ALA A 73 11.33 20.99 14.33
C ALA A 73 11.91 21.16 12.90
N MET A 74 11.30 20.56 11.87
CA MET A 74 11.81 20.65 10.48
C MET A 74 10.67 20.72 9.44
N PRO A 75 9.91 21.83 9.38
CA PRO A 75 8.62 21.90 8.67
C PRO A 75 8.68 21.72 7.14
N GLY A 76 9.78 22.08 6.48
CA GLY A 76 9.88 22.04 5.02
C GLY A 76 10.21 20.66 4.44
N ILE A 77 11.19 19.97 5.01
CA ILE A 77 11.72 18.71 4.46
C ILE A 77 10.80 17.53 4.81
N LEU A 78 10.28 17.50 6.03
CA LEU A 78 9.41 16.41 6.50
C LEU A 78 8.04 16.41 5.80
N SER A 79 7.47 17.59 5.54
CA SER A 79 6.23 17.72 4.77
C SER A 79 6.38 17.17 3.34
N GLY A 80 7.49 17.48 2.67
CA GLY A 80 7.81 16.94 1.35
C GLY A 80 7.94 15.41 1.35
N VAL A 81 8.65 14.84 2.32
CA VAL A 81 8.79 13.38 2.47
C VAL A 81 7.43 12.72 2.73
N TYR A 82 6.56 13.33 3.54
CA TYR A 82 5.24 12.78 3.85
C TYR A 82 4.31 12.77 2.63
N ILE A 83 4.33 13.83 1.81
CA ILE A 83 3.59 13.87 0.54
C ILE A 83 4.14 12.82 -0.42
N LEU A 84 5.45 12.65 -0.51
CA LEU A 84 6.07 11.60 -1.32
C LEU A 84 5.65 10.21 -0.85
N LEU A 85 5.60 9.96 0.45
CA LEU A 85 5.11 8.70 1.01
C LEU A 85 3.62 8.49 0.70
N ALA A 86 2.78 9.51 0.82
CA ALA A 86 1.36 9.42 0.45
C ALA A 86 1.17 9.05 -1.03
N VAL A 87 1.95 9.66 -1.92
CA VAL A 87 1.97 9.31 -3.35
C VAL A 87 2.48 7.88 -3.55
N LEU A 88 3.53 7.47 -2.82
CA LEU A 88 4.06 6.11 -2.86
C LEU A 88 2.99 5.07 -2.46
N TYR A 89 2.21 5.35 -1.42
CA TYR A 89 1.09 4.51 -0.98
C TYR A 89 -0.14 4.59 -1.88
N ALA A 90 -0.29 5.63 -2.70
CA ALA A 90 -1.37 5.70 -3.69
C ALA A 90 -1.18 4.68 -4.83
N PHE A 91 0.08 4.32 -5.17
CA PHE A 91 0.37 3.33 -6.22
C PHE A 91 -0.25 1.94 -5.98
N PRO A 92 -0.10 1.27 -4.82
CA PRO A 92 -0.74 -0.03 -4.59
C PRO A 92 -2.27 0.05 -4.65
N VAL A 93 -2.87 1.14 -4.15
CA VAL A 93 -4.32 1.38 -4.21
C VAL A 93 -4.78 1.53 -5.67
N TYR A 94 -3.98 2.21 -6.49
CA TYR A 94 -4.23 2.33 -7.93
C TYR A 94 -4.20 0.99 -8.65
N TYR A 95 -3.24 0.10 -8.35
CA TYR A 95 -3.20 -1.24 -8.93
C TYR A 95 -4.45 -2.07 -8.57
N LEU A 96 -4.91 -1.95 -7.32
CA LEU A 96 -6.11 -2.63 -6.84
C LEU A 96 -7.38 -2.14 -7.56
N TYR A 97 -7.45 -0.83 -7.83
CA TYR A 97 -8.53 -0.22 -8.61
C TYR A 97 -8.53 -0.72 -10.06
N LYS A 98 -7.35 -0.79 -10.68
CA LYS A 98 -7.20 -1.24 -12.08
C LYS A 98 -7.50 -2.72 -12.24
N TYR A 99 -7.10 -3.56 -11.28
CA TYR A 99 -7.53 -4.95 -11.21
C TYR A 99 -9.05 -5.07 -11.15
N SER A 100 -9.68 -4.35 -10.22
CA SER A 100 -11.13 -4.44 -10.00
C SER A 100 -11.94 -4.05 -11.25
N THR A 101 -11.60 -2.91 -11.86
CA THR A 101 -12.29 -2.42 -13.05
C THR A 101 -11.99 -3.31 -14.26
N GLY A 102 -10.73 -3.74 -14.41
CA GLY A 102 -10.30 -4.63 -15.48
C GLY A 102 -10.99 -6.00 -15.45
N ILE A 103 -11.09 -6.66 -14.29
CA ILE A 103 -11.79 -7.95 -14.17
C ILE A 103 -13.28 -7.80 -14.50
N LYS A 104 -13.95 -6.73 -14.01
CA LYS A 104 -15.36 -6.51 -14.33
C LYS A 104 -15.58 -6.38 -15.84
N THR A 105 -14.76 -5.60 -16.53
CA THR A 105 -14.86 -5.42 -17.99
C THR A 105 -14.48 -6.68 -18.75
N ALA A 106 -13.42 -7.37 -18.36
CA ALA A 106 -12.96 -8.61 -18.99
C ALA A 106 -14.03 -9.71 -18.94
N LEU A 107 -14.72 -9.85 -17.80
CA LEU A 107 -15.80 -10.82 -17.64
C LEU A 107 -17.08 -10.44 -18.42
N LEU A 108 -17.33 -9.14 -18.65
CA LEU A 108 -18.48 -8.68 -19.44
C LEU A 108 -18.27 -8.90 -20.94
N VAL A 109 -17.08 -8.57 -21.44
CA VAL A 109 -16.74 -8.67 -22.88
C VAL A 109 -16.20 -10.07 -23.23
N ARG A 110 -15.96 -10.93 -22.23
CA ARG A 110 -15.35 -12.27 -22.37
C ARG A 110 -13.99 -12.22 -23.08
N ASP A 111 -13.19 -11.23 -22.72
CA ASP A 111 -11.85 -11.01 -23.29
C ASP A 111 -10.76 -11.58 -22.38
N GLU A 112 -10.09 -12.65 -22.84
CA GLU A 112 -9.03 -13.35 -22.13
C GLU A 112 -7.75 -12.50 -21.98
N ASN A 113 -7.46 -11.59 -22.92
CA ASN A 113 -6.32 -10.70 -22.85
C ASN A 113 -6.52 -9.65 -21.76
N LEU A 114 -7.71 -9.05 -21.70
CA LEU A 114 -8.08 -8.11 -20.63
C LEU A 114 -8.08 -8.80 -19.27
N LEU A 115 -8.55 -10.05 -19.20
CA LEU A 115 -8.54 -10.84 -17.97
C LEU A 115 -7.10 -11.06 -17.47
N THR A 116 -6.21 -11.50 -18.37
CA THR A 116 -4.80 -11.74 -18.08
C THR A 116 -4.09 -10.46 -17.63
N ALA A 117 -4.31 -9.36 -18.34
CA ALA A 117 -3.76 -8.06 -17.99
C ALA A 117 -4.23 -7.58 -16.60
N SER A 118 -5.51 -7.79 -16.30
CA SER A 118 -6.10 -7.44 -15.00
C SER A 118 -5.50 -8.25 -13.86
N LEU A 119 -5.37 -9.57 -14.03
CA LEU A 119 -4.67 -10.45 -13.08
C LEU A 119 -3.20 -10.04 -12.89
N GLY A 120 -2.55 -9.53 -13.94
CA GLY A 120 -1.21 -8.94 -13.88
C GLY A 120 -1.13 -7.75 -12.90
N TYR A 121 -2.16 -6.91 -12.82
CA TYR A 121 -2.23 -5.83 -11.84
C TYR A 121 -2.38 -6.35 -10.40
N LEU A 122 -3.14 -7.43 -10.20
CA LEU A 122 -3.25 -8.07 -8.89
C LEU A 122 -1.89 -8.65 -8.44
N LYS A 123 -1.15 -9.29 -9.35
CA LYS A 123 0.21 -9.77 -9.08
C LYS A 123 1.15 -8.63 -8.69
N SER A 124 1.08 -7.52 -9.42
CA SER A 124 1.92 -6.34 -9.17
C SER A 124 1.60 -5.71 -7.81
N HIS A 125 0.31 -5.64 -7.44
CA HIS A 125 -0.12 -5.20 -6.11
C HIS A 125 0.49 -6.05 -5.00
N HIS A 126 0.37 -7.39 -5.07
CA HIS A 126 0.94 -8.28 -4.05
C HIS A 126 2.47 -8.19 -3.98
N LYS A 127 3.15 -8.07 -5.12
CA LYS A 127 4.60 -7.88 -5.16
C LYS A 127 4.99 -6.58 -4.46
N PHE A 128 4.26 -5.49 -4.70
CA PHE A 128 4.51 -4.21 -4.05
C PHE A 128 4.32 -4.30 -2.53
N ILE A 129 3.20 -4.86 -2.07
CA ILE A 129 2.93 -5.04 -0.63
C ILE A 129 3.99 -5.92 0.03
N GLY A 130 4.41 -7.02 -0.62
CA GLY A 130 5.48 -7.88 -0.11
C GLY A 130 6.82 -7.17 0.04
N ILE A 131 7.22 -6.37 -0.96
CA ILE A 131 8.45 -5.57 -0.89
C ILE A 131 8.35 -4.52 0.23
N MET A 132 7.23 -3.80 0.32
CA MET A 132 6.99 -2.82 1.38
C MET A 132 7.05 -3.46 2.77
N ALA A 133 6.48 -4.65 2.95
CA ALA A 133 6.51 -5.39 4.21
C ALA A 133 7.94 -5.76 4.62
N ILE A 134 8.78 -6.23 3.68
CA ILE A 134 10.19 -6.53 3.96
C ILE A 134 10.95 -5.26 4.36
N VAL A 135 10.76 -4.16 3.63
CA VAL A 135 11.40 -2.87 3.94
C VAL A 135 11.01 -2.41 5.35
N LEU A 136 9.72 -2.47 5.70
CA LEU A 136 9.24 -2.10 7.03
C LEU A 136 9.84 -3.01 8.12
N MET A 137 9.89 -4.32 7.90
CA MET A 137 10.53 -5.27 8.83
C MET A 137 11.98 -4.91 9.11
N VAL A 138 12.76 -4.57 8.09
CA VAL A 138 14.16 -4.17 8.24
C VAL A 138 14.27 -2.87 9.04
N VAL A 139 13.45 -1.86 8.72
CA VAL A 139 13.43 -0.58 9.44
C VAL A 139 13.07 -0.78 10.91
N TYR A 140 12.03 -1.56 11.22
CA TYR A 140 11.65 -1.87 12.60
C TYR A 140 12.75 -2.59 13.37
N LEU A 141 13.45 -3.54 12.73
CA LEU A 141 14.57 -4.25 13.34
C LEU A 141 15.75 -3.31 13.64
N LEU A 142 16.08 -2.39 12.72
CA LEU A 142 17.12 -1.38 12.93
C LEU A 142 16.76 -0.42 14.07
N ILE A 143 15.51 0.05 14.13
CA ILE A 143 15.03 0.90 15.22
C ILE A 143 15.13 0.15 16.55
N LEU A 144 14.70 -1.11 16.61
CA LEU A 144 14.76 -1.92 17.83
C LEU A 144 16.20 -2.07 18.31
N VAL A 145 17.14 -2.42 17.43
CA VAL A 145 18.56 -2.52 17.76
C VAL A 145 19.09 -1.16 18.24
N GLY A 146 18.74 -0.07 17.55
CA GLY A 146 19.13 1.28 17.93
C GLY A 146 18.63 1.67 19.33
N VAL A 147 17.38 1.37 19.64
CA VAL A 147 16.78 1.63 20.97
C VAL A 147 17.49 0.81 22.05
N VAL A 148 17.78 -0.47 21.81
CA VAL A 148 18.49 -1.32 22.77
C VAL A 148 19.91 -0.80 23.02
N VAL A 149 20.65 -0.47 21.96
CA VAL A 149 22.01 0.08 22.08
C VAL A 149 21.99 1.41 22.83
N ALA A 150 21.06 2.31 22.52
CA ALA A 150 20.90 3.57 23.23
C ALA A 150 20.55 3.35 24.71
N ALA A 151 19.62 2.44 25.02
CA ALA A 151 19.24 2.10 26.38
C ALA A 151 20.42 1.57 27.20
N VAL A 152 21.30 0.73 26.62
CA VAL A 152 22.50 0.22 27.30
C VAL A 152 23.56 1.32 27.46
N ALA A 153 23.78 2.14 26.43
CA ALA A 153 24.80 3.19 26.46
C ALA A 153 24.47 4.34 27.42
N PHE A 154 23.19 4.72 27.54
CA PHE A 154 22.73 5.82 28.39
C PHE A 154 22.09 5.37 29.71
N GLY A 155 21.71 4.10 29.84
CA GLY A 155 21.16 3.52 31.08
C GLY A 155 22.22 3.04 32.07
N GLY A 156 23.48 2.87 31.64
CA GLY A 156 24.61 2.50 32.51
C GLY A 156 25.31 3.67 33.20
N SER A 157 24.84 4.91 33.00
CA SER A 157 25.46 6.13 33.56
C SER A 157 24.77 6.66 34.83
N HIS A 158 24.04 5.82 35.56
CA HIS A 158 23.45 6.13 36.87
C HIS A 158 23.88 5.12 37.92
#